data_AF-A0A6A5E9G1-F1
#
_entry.id   AF-A0A6A5E9G1-F1
#
_cell.length_a   1.000
_cell.length_b   1.000
_cell.length_c   1.000
_cell.angle_alpha   90.00
_cell.angle_beta   90.00
_cell.angle_gamma   90.00
#
_symmetry.space_group_name_H-M   'P 1'
#
loop_
_entity.id
_entity.type
_entity.pdbx_description
1 polymer ?
#
loop_
_entity_poly.entity_id
_entity_poly.type
_entity_poly.pdbx_seq_one_letter_code
_entity_poly.pdbx_strand_id
1 'polypeptide(L)'
;MEKMWWKEREKKWKDREKGNRNVTETEYKAKATRDRRRWEKTTAVKIWRESITKMRKEKARDKRRCRAQTVKGKAECLGHHQPSPVKLVHTEGMAGLSSYAVRMARLSAQIFGGVVRPTDSRSMKVVQLFQEPPMAQRKEVYDWYPQHKIYYSMTQKLRFMGLFRDEHEDFKEEMRRLRKLRGKGKPKKGEGKRAGKKK
;
A
#
# COMPACT_ATOMS: atom_id res chain seq x y z
N MET A 1 20.13 24.62 16.03
CA MET A 1 21.49 24.55 15.47
C MET A 1 21.55 24.81 13.96
N GLU A 2 20.60 24.35 13.13
CA GLU A 2 20.64 24.54 11.66
C GLU A 2 20.61 26.00 11.17
N LYS A 3 19.88 26.88 11.88
CA LYS A 3 19.81 28.32 11.56
C LYS A 3 21.15 29.04 11.73
N MET A 4 22.03 28.56 12.62
CA MET A 4 23.35 29.15 12.85
C MET A 4 24.35 28.73 11.77
N TRP A 5 24.33 27.46 11.38
CA TRP A 5 25.17 26.92 10.30
C TRP A 5 24.91 27.61 8.94
N TRP A 6 23.64 27.89 8.63
CA TRP A 6 23.29 28.62 7.41
C TRP A 6 23.77 30.08 7.42
N LYS A 7 23.65 30.79 8.55
CA LYS A 7 24.13 32.17 8.69
C LYS A 7 25.65 32.27 8.55
N GLU A 8 26.39 31.31 9.10
CA GLU A 8 27.86 31.28 9.05
C GLU A 8 28.39 30.95 7.65
N ARG A 9 27.69 30.06 6.94
CA ARG A 9 28.00 29.71 5.55
C ARG A 9 27.65 30.83 4.57
N GLU A 10 26.57 31.56 4.83
CA GLU A 10 26.17 32.74 4.08
C GLU A 10 27.16 33.90 4.26
N LYS A 11 27.69 34.09 5.48
CA LYS A 11 28.75 35.06 5.78
C LYS A 11 30.06 34.71 5.05
N LYS A 12 30.52 33.47 5.16
CA LYS A 12 31.75 32.97 4.51
C LYS A 12 31.69 33.04 2.98
N TRP A 13 30.49 32.92 2.41
CA TRP A 13 30.28 33.06 0.97
C TRP A 13 30.23 34.52 0.52
N LYS A 14 29.57 35.41 1.28
CA LYS A 14 29.59 36.87 1.05
C LYS A 14 30.99 37.46 1.13
N ASP A 15 31.85 36.94 2.02
CA ASP A 15 33.25 37.39 2.12
C ASP A 15 34.14 36.88 0.97
N ARG A 16 33.77 35.76 0.32
CA ARG A 16 34.49 35.19 -0.83
C ARG A 16 34.16 35.85 -2.17
N GLU A 17 32.94 36.38 -2.32
CA GLU A 17 32.49 37.02 -3.58
C GLU A 17 32.60 38.56 -3.60
N LYS A 18 32.97 39.21 -2.48
CA LYS A 18 33.33 40.64 -2.47
C LYS A 18 34.47 41.02 -3.44
N GLY A 19 35.24 40.04 -3.92
CA GLY A 19 36.29 40.24 -4.93
C GLY A 19 35.83 40.08 -6.39
N ASN A 20 34.59 39.65 -6.67
CA ASN A 20 34.14 39.32 -8.02
C ASN A 20 32.96 40.21 -8.44
N ARG A 21 33.25 41.30 -9.15
CA ARG A 21 32.33 42.42 -9.44
C ARG A 21 31.17 42.10 -10.41
N ASN A 22 30.99 40.86 -10.86
CA ASN A 22 30.10 40.52 -11.98
C ASN A 22 29.03 39.46 -11.70
N VAL A 23 28.70 39.13 -10.43
CA VAL A 23 27.60 38.20 -10.13
C VAL A 23 26.32 38.99 -9.95
N THR A 24 25.35 38.77 -10.83
CA THR A 24 24.03 39.42 -10.75
C THR A 24 23.21 38.84 -9.58
N GLU A 25 22.40 39.65 -8.92
CA GLU A 25 21.59 39.24 -7.75
C GLU A 25 20.65 38.04 -8.07
N THR A 26 20.30 37.88 -9.34
CA THR A 26 19.55 36.75 -9.90
C THR A 26 20.32 35.43 -9.88
N GLU A 27 21.61 35.45 -10.19
CA GLU A 27 22.47 34.25 -10.14
C GLU A 27 22.72 33.81 -8.70
N TYR A 28 22.86 34.77 -7.78
CA TYR A 28 22.94 34.49 -6.34
C TYR A 28 21.71 33.74 -5.83
N LYS A 29 20.50 34.27 -6.11
CA LYS A 29 19.24 33.63 -5.70
C LYS A 29 19.06 32.25 -6.35
N ALA A 30 19.48 32.08 -7.60
CA ALA A 30 19.44 30.79 -8.29
C ALA A 30 20.43 29.75 -7.71
N LYS A 31 21.62 30.18 -7.28
CA LYS A 31 22.63 29.30 -6.66
C LYS A 31 22.24 28.91 -5.23
N ALA A 32 21.75 29.87 -4.44
CA ALA A 32 21.27 29.64 -3.08
C ALA A 32 20.09 28.65 -3.03
N THR A 33 19.14 28.77 -3.98
CA THR A 33 18.01 27.83 -4.08
C THR A 33 18.44 26.43 -4.51
N ARG A 34 19.45 26.31 -5.39
CA ARG A 34 20.02 25.02 -5.82
C ARG A 34 20.75 24.32 -4.67
N ASP A 35 21.53 25.06 -3.88
CA ASP A 35 22.25 24.52 -2.72
C ASP A 35 21.30 24.14 -1.57
N ARG A 36 20.23 24.92 -1.35
CA ARG A 36 19.16 24.56 -0.41
C ARG A 36 18.48 23.25 -0.80
N ARG A 37 18.08 23.10 -2.06
CA ARG A 37 17.49 21.84 -2.57
C ARG A 37 18.45 20.65 -2.47
N ARG A 38 19.75 20.87 -2.68
CA ARG A 38 20.77 19.82 -2.52
C ARG A 38 20.90 19.40 -1.06
N TRP A 39 20.89 20.35 -0.13
CA TRP A 39 20.96 20.06 1.30
C TRP A 39 19.68 19.39 1.83
N GLU A 40 18.50 19.82 1.38
CA GLU A 40 17.21 19.17 1.71
C GLU A 40 17.17 17.73 1.19
N LYS A 41 17.72 17.46 -0.01
CA LYS A 41 17.85 16.09 -0.53
C LYS A 41 18.79 15.24 0.32
N THR A 42 19.95 15.75 0.72
CA THR A 42 20.90 14.97 1.52
C THR A 42 20.40 14.72 2.95
N THR A 43 19.72 15.69 3.56
CA THR A 43 19.07 15.51 4.88
C THR A 43 17.88 14.56 4.79
N ALA A 44 17.01 14.69 3.78
CA ALA A 44 15.90 13.76 3.58
C ALA A 44 16.38 12.31 3.37
N VAL A 45 17.45 12.12 2.59
CA VAL A 45 18.06 10.78 2.40
C VAL A 45 18.64 10.25 3.71
N LYS A 46 19.24 11.10 4.55
CA LYS A 46 19.77 10.71 5.86
C LYS A 46 18.65 10.30 6.82
N ILE A 47 17.59 11.10 6.92
CA ILE A 47 16.40 10.82 7.74
C ILE A 47 15.72 9.52 7.29
N TRP A 48 15.62 9.29 5.99
CA TRP A 48 15.03 8.06 5.44
C TRP A 48 15.87 6.82 5.77
N ARG A 49 17.20 6.89 5.65
CA ARG A 49 18.11 5.81 6.06
C ARG A 49 18.02 5.52 7.56
N GLU A 50 17.97 6.55 8.40
CA GLU A 50 17.78 6.42 9.84
C GLU A 50 16.42 5.80 10.19
N SER A 51 15.35 6.20 9.50
CA SER A 51 14.01 5.63 9.68
C SER A 51 13.95 4.14 9.31
N ILE A 52 14.62 3.74 8.22
CA ILE A 52 14.72 2.32 7.83
C ILE A 52 15.47 1.50 8.88
N THR A 53 16.60 2.00 9.38
CA THR A 53 17.36 1.28 10.41
C THR A 53 16.58 1.18 11.73
N LYS A 54 15.81 2.22 12.08
CA LYS A 54 14.90 2.21 13.24
C LYS A 54 13.80 1.15 13.08
N MET A 55 13.11 1.13 11.94
CA MET A 55 12.07 0.11 11.65
C MET A 55 12.62 -1.32 11.68
N ARG A 56 13.84 -1.54 11.17
CA ARG A 56 14.49 -2.87 11.22
C ARG A 56 14.80 -3.31 12.66
N LYS A 57 15.28 -2.39 13.51
CA LYS A 57 15.54 -2.67 14.94
C LYS A 57 14.24 -2.92 15.72
N GLU A 58 13.17 -2.24 15.35
CA GLU A 58 11.85 -2.39 15.98
C GLU A 58 11.21 -3.74 15.62
N LYS A 59 11.21 -4.12 14.34
CA LYS A 59 10.80 -5.48 13.91
C LYS A 59 11.61 -6.59 14.57
N ALA A 60 12.92 -6.38 14.79
CA ALA A 60 13.75 -7.35 15.50
C ALA A 60 13.38 -7.45 16.99
N ARG A 61 12.99 -6.34 17.63
CA ARG A 61 12.47 -6.31 19.00
C ARG A 61 11.11 -7.02 19.11
N ASP A 62 10.19 -6.76 18.19
CA ASP A 62 8.87 -7.40 18.18
C ASP A 62 8.99 -8.92 17.96
N LYS A 63 9.89 -9.35 17.08
CA LYS A 63 10.15 -10.79 16.86
C LYS A 63 10.72 -11.46 18.11
N ARG A 64 11.55 -10.76 18.90
CA ARG A 64 12.02 -11.24 20.22
C ARG A 64 10.90 -11.25 21.26
N ARG A 65 10.03 -10.24 21.28
CA ARG A 65 8.89 -10.14 22.21
C ARG A 65 7.84 -11.23 21.94
N CYS A 66 7.51 -11.51 20.69
CA CYS A 66 6.67 -12.64 20.31
C CYS A 66 7.29 -13.98 20.73
N ARG A 67 8.61 -14.18 20.50
CA ARG A 67 9.30 -15.40 20.97
C ARG A 67 9.27 -15.53 22.50
N ALA A 68 9.50 -14.45 23.23
CA ALA A 68 9.45 -14.44 24.69
C ALA A 68 8.03 -14.72 25.21
N GLN A 69 6.99 -14.20 24.55
CA GLN A 69 5.59 -14.49 24.88
C GLN A 69 5.21 -15.94 24.57
N THR A 70 5.73 -16.57 23.50
CA THR A 70 5.52 -18.01 23.28
C THR A 70 6.25 -18.89 24.29
N VAL A 71 7.35 -18.43 24.90
CA VAL A 71 8.07 -19.18 25.95
C VAL A 71 7.42 -18.97 27.32
N LYS A 72 7.02 -17.74 27.67
CA LYS A 72 6.26 -17.44 28.90
C LYS A 72 4.83 -18.00 28.87
N GLY A 73 4.12 -17.88 27.75
CA GLY A 73 2.80 -18.47 27.56
C GLY A 73 2.82 -20.00 27.60
N LYS A 74 3.96 -20.64 27.33
CA LYS A 74 4.16 -22.08 27.57
C LYS A 74 4.35 -22.42 29.04
N ALA A 75 4.83 -21.48 29.87
CA ALA A 75 5.06 -21.67 31.30
C ALA A 75 3.84 -21.27 32.15
N GLU A 76 3.01 -20.32 31.71
CA GLU A 76 1.88 -19.79 32.49
C GLU A 76 0.53 -20.52 32.21
N CYS A 77 0.44 -21.41 31.22
CA CYS A 77 -0.81 -22.14 30.91
C CYS A 77 -0.98 -23.49 31.65
N LEU A 78 -0.22 -23.76 32.72
CA LEU A 78 -0.34 -24.99 33.54
C LEU A 78 -1.20 -24.83 34.81
N GLY A 79 -2.17 -23.90 34.81
CA GLY A 79 -3.05 -23.76 35.95
C GLY A 79 -4.31 -22.99 35.64
N HIS A 80 -5.27 -23.59 34.93
CA HIS A 80 -6.70 -23.31 35.08
C HIS A 80 -7.50 -24.49 34.53
N HIS A 81 -8.15 -25.18 35.46
CA HIS A 81 -9.04 -26.31 35.23
C HIS A 81 -10.34 -25.81 34.59
N GLN A 82 -10.63 -26.23 33.37
CA GLN A 82 -11.96 -26.23 32.76
C GLN A 82 -12.16 -27.62 32.14
N PRO A 83 -13.30 -28.30 32.37
CA PRO A 83 -13.52 -29.64 31.86
C PRO A 83 -13.71 -29.57 30.34
N SER A 84 -12.74 -30.11 29.62
CA SER A 84 -12.80 -30.30 28.16
C SER A 84 -13.79 -31.41 27.80
N PRO A 85 -14.45 -31.34 26.63
CA PRO A 85 -15.14 -32.49 26.06
C PRO A 85 -14.12 -33.60 25.89
N VAL A 86 -14.41 -34.76 26.47
CA VAL A 86 -13.67 -36.03 26.41
C VAL A 86 -12.57 -36.05 25.34
N LYS A 87 -11.38 -35.61 25.74
CA LYS A 87 -10.16 -35.75 24.96
C LYS A 87 -9.78 -37.22 25.06
N LEU A 88 -9.91 -37.95 23.95
CA LEU A 88 -9.19 -39.20 23.76
C LEU A 88 -7.70 -38.91 23.92
N VAL A 89 -7.20 -39.18 25.13
CA VAL A 89 -5.80 -39.18 25.49
C VAL A 89 -5.14 -40.25 24.62
N HIS A 90 -4.47 -39.83 23.56
CA HIS A 90 -3.54 -40.71 22.86
C HIS A 90 -2.24 -40.68 23.65
N THR A 91 -2.08 -41.68 24.51
CA THR A 91 -0.83 -42.02 25.17
C THR A 91 0.23 -42.34 24.12
N GLU A 92 1.42 -41.78 24.29
CA GLU A 92 2.60 -42.10 23.50
C GLU A 92 2.91 -43.59 23.56
N GLY A 93 2.66 -44.27 22.45
CA GLY A 93 3.30 -45.53 22.08
C GLY A 93 3.59 -45.43 20.59
N MET A 94 4.85 -45.34 20.19
CA MET A 94 5.26 -45.45 18.78
C MET A 94 5.14 -46.92 18.31
N ALA A 95 3.94 -47.49 18.42
CA ALA A 95 3.53 -48.61 17.60
C ALA A 95 2.94 -47.99 16.32
N GLY A 96 3.51 -48.31 15.17
CA GLY A 96 2.94 -47.88 13.88
C GLY A 96 1.45 -48.24 13.83
N LEU A 97 0.64 -47.39 13.19
CA LEU A 97 -0.79 -47.65 13.00
C LEU A 97 -1.02 -49.08 12.52
N SER A 98 -1.94 -49.81 13.16
CA SER A 98 -2.31 -51.16 12.74
C SER A 98 -2.69 -51.17 11.26
N SER A 99 -2.30 -52.22 10.53
CA SER A 99 -2.61 -52.34 9.10
C SER A 99 -4.10 -52.20 8.81
N TYR A 100 -4.96 -52.66 9.74
CA TYR A 100 -6.41 -52.48 9.67
C TYR A 100 -6.83 -51.01 9.78
N ALA A 101 -6.25 -50.27 10.73
CA ALA A 101 -6.54 -48.84 10.90
C ALA A 101 -6.18 -48.03 9.64
N VAL A 102 -5.06 -48.34 8.98
CA VAL A 102 -4.68 -47.71 7.71
C VAL A 102 -5.66 -48.05 6.59
N ARG A 103 -6.17 -49.30 6.53
CA ARG A 103 -7.20 -49.70 5.56
C ARG A 103 -8.52 -48.96 5.81
N MET A 104 -8.93 -48.83 7.07
CA MET A 104 -10.13 -48.08 7.45
C MET A 104 -10.01 -46.59 7.12
N ALA A 105 -8.86 -45.97 7.39
CA ALA A 105 -8.62 -44.57 7.04
C ALA A 105 -8.66 -44.29 5.52
N ARG A 106 -8.12 -45.22 4.71
CA ARG A 106 -8.21 -45.14 3.24
C ARG A 106 -9.64 -45.31 2.75
N LEU A 107 -10.37 -46.28 3.30
CA LEU A 107 -11.76 -46.53 2.96
C LEU A 107 -12.64 -45.31 3.28
N SER A 108 -12.50 -44.73 4.48
CA SER A 108 -13.24 -43.51 4.83
C SER A 108 -12.90 -42.34 3.91
N ALA A 109 -11.62 -42.14 3.57
CA ALA A 109 -11.22 -41.10 2.63
C ALA A 109 -11.84 -41.31 1.23
N GLN A 110 -11.97 -42.56 0.78
CA GLN A 110 -12.60 -42.88 -0.50
C GLN A 110 -14.11 -42.66 -0.49
N ILE A 111 -14.80 -43.06 0.59
CA ILE A 111 -16.25 -42.88 0.75
C ILE A 111 -16.61 -41.38 0.78
N PHE A 112 -15.85 -40.58 1.52
CA PHE A 112 -16.13 -39.15 1.70
C PHE A 112 -15.43 -38.25 0.65
N GLY A 113 -14.81 -38.82 -0.39
CA GLY A 113 -14.16 -38.05 -1.46
C GLY A 113 -12.92 -37.24 -1.02
N GLY A 114 -12.27 -37.65 0.06
CA GLY A 114 -11.00 -37.09 0.53
C GLY A 114 -9.78 -37.63 -0.22
N VAL A 115 -8.58 -37.28 0.26
CA VAL A 115 -7.31 -37.69 -0.35
C VAL A 115 -6.95 -39.12 0.08
N VAL A 116 -7.07 -40.09 -0.83
CA VAL A 116 -6.82 -41.52 -0.56
C VAL A 116 -5.32 -41.86 -0.52
N ARG A 117 -4.52 -41.22 -1.37
CA ARG A 117 -3.07 -41.48 -1.43
C ARG A 117 -2.35 -40.70 -0.33
N PRO A 118 -1.43 -41.32 0.42
CA PRO A 118 -0.63 -40.58 1.39
C PRO A 118 0.18 -39.53 0.62
N THR A 119 -0.07 -38.27 0.94
CA THR A 119 0.40 -37.12 0.16
C THR A 119 1.24 -36.23 1.06
N ASP A 120 2.37 -35.70 0.55
CA ASP A 120 3.20 -34.76 1.31
C ASP A 120 2.39 -33.51 1.70
N SER A 121 2.73 -32.94 2.85
CA SER A 121 2.23 -31.66 3.35
C SER A 121 2.24 -30.54 2.31
N ARG A 122 3.26 -30.47 1.46
CA ARG A 122 3.36 -29.49 0.36
C ARG A 122 2.31 -29.71 -0.73
N SER A 123 2.01 -30.97 -1.06
CA SER A 123 1.04 -31.32 -2.10
C SER A 123 -0.40 -31.16 -1.60
N MET A 124 -0.65 -31.27 -0.29
CA MET A 124 -1.96 -30.95 0.31
C MET A 124 -2.36 -29.47 0.14
N LYS A 125 -1.40 -28.56 -0.09
CA LYS A 125 -1.68 -27.15 -0.42
C LYS A 125 -2.53 -27.02 -1.69
N VAL A 126 -2.31 -27.89 -2.67
CA VAL A 126 -3.07 -27.85 -3.94
C VAL A 126 -4.53 -28.18 -3.68
N VAL A 127 -4.80 -29.16 -2.82
CA VAL A 127 -6.17 -29.52 -2.42
C VAL A 127 -6.84 -28.33 -1.74
N GLN A 128 -6.16 -27.65 -0.81
CA GLN A 128 -6.69 -26.45 -0.14
C GLN A 128 -6.94 -25.28 -1.10
N LEU A 129 -6.07 -25.07 -2.09
CA LEU A 129 -6.24 -24.01 -3.09
C LEU A 129 -7.49 -24.19 -3.96
N PHE A 130 -7.94 -25.43 -4.18
CA PHE A 130 -9.16 -25.73 -4.93
C PHE A 130 -10.39 -25.92 -4.05
N GLN A 131 -10.22 -26.13 -2.75
CA GLN A 131 -11.32 -26.14 -1.78
C GLN A 131 -11.94 -24.75 -1.63
N GLU A 132 -11.12 -23.71 -1.63
CA GLU A 132 -11.59 -22.32 -1.54
C GLU A 132 -11.60 -21.64 -2.91
N PRO A 133 -12.57 -20.73 -3.19
CA PRO A 133 -12.49 -19.90 -4.37
C PRO A 133 -11.25 -18.99 -4.29
N PRO A 134 -10.53 -18.80 -5.40
CA PRO A 134 -9.34 -17.96 -5.43
C PRO A 134 -9.71 -16.53 -5.05
N MET A 135 -8.77 -15.82 -4.40
CA MET A 135 -8.98 -14.47 -3.88
C MET A 135 -9.56 -13.50 -4.94
N ALA A 136 -9.11 -13.60 -6.19
CA ALA A 136 -9.58 -12.73 -7.27
C ALA A 136 -11.07 -12.91 -7.62
N GLN A 137 -11.66 -14.08 -7.36
CA GLN A 137 -13.08 -14.36 -7.62
C GLN A 137 -13.97 -14.01 -6.42
N ARG A 138 -13.39 -13.59 -5.29
CA ARG A 138 -14.18 -13.16 -4.14
C ARG A 138 -14.88 -11.86 -4.50
N LYS A 139 -16.19 -11.77 -4.22
CA LYS A 139 -17.02 -10.60 -4.52
C LYS A 139 -16.42 -9.30 -3.96
N GLU A 140 -15.91 -9.39 -2.75
CA GLU A 140 -15.20 -8.31 -2.05
C GLU A 140 -14.04 -7.71 -2.88
N VAL A 141 -13.40 -8.52 -3.73
CA VAL A 141 -12.24 -8.09 -4.53
C VAL A 141 -12.67 -7.49 -5.86
N TYR A 142 -13.51 -8.19 -6.63
CA TYR A 142 -13.85 -7.72 -7.98
C TYR A 142 -14.96 -6.65 -7.99
N ASP A 143 -15.90 -6.67 -7.04
CA ASP A 143 -16.96 -5.66 -6.88
C ASP A 143 -16.55 -4.52 -5.93
N TRP A 144 -15.24 -4.33 -5.71
CA TRP A 144 -14.74 -3.31 -4.77
C TRP A 144 -15.21 -1.90 -5.11
N TYR A 145 -15.21 -1.53 -6.40
CA TYR A 145 -15.71 -0.23 -6.86
C TYR A 145 -17.12 -0.37 -7.43
N PRO A 146 -18.05 0.52 -7.06
CA PRO A 146 -19.35 0.55 -7.70
C PRO A 146 -19.21 0.93 -9.17
N GLN A 147 -20.20 0.55 -9.97
CA GLN A 147 -20.20 0.77 -11.42
C GLN A 147 -20.47 2.25 -11.76
N HIS A 148 -19.47 3.12 -11.55
CA HIS A 148 -19.57 4.58 -11.70
C HIS A 148 -20.06 5.04 -13.07
N LYS A 149 -19.73 4.31 -14.14
CA LYS A 149 -20.18 4.63 -15.51
C LYS A 149 -21.70 4.60 -15.62
N ILE A 150 -22.35 3.63 -14.98
CA ILE A 150 -23.80 3.49 -15.00
C ILE A 150 -24.43 4.68 -14.29
N TYR A 151 -24.02 4.95 -13.05
CA TYR A 151 -24.52 6.08 -12.26
C TYR A 151 -24.35 7.41 -12.99
N TYR A 152 -23.15 7.69 -13.51
CA TYR A 152 -22.87 8.92 -14.26
C TYR A 152 -23.74 9.02 -15.52
N SER A 153 -23.84 7.95 -16.31
CA SER A 153 -24.65 7.97 -17.54
C SER A 153 -26.15 8.13 -17.25
N MET A 154 -26.61 7.52 -16.15
CA MET A 154 -28.00 7.57 -15.71
C MET A 154 -28.38 8.98 -15.28
N THR A 155 -27.61 9.61 -14.38
CA THR A 155 -27.90 10.97 -13.91
C THR A 155 -27.78 12.00 -15.02
N GLN A 156 -26.84 11.84 -15.94
CA GLN A 156 -26.73 12.70 -17.13
C GLN A 156 -27.96 12.60 -18.04
N LYS A 157 -28.46 11.40 -18.31
CA LYS A 157 -29.70 11.21 -19.09
C LYS A 157 -30.91 11.83 -18.39
N LEU A 158 -31.04 11.61 -17.08
CA LEU A 158 -32.12 12.21 -16.28
C LEU A 158 -32.04 13.74 -16.27
N ARG A 159 -30.83 14.31 -16.26
CA ARG A 159 -30.60 15.75 -16.40
C ARG A 159 -31.08 16.28 -17.74
N PHE A 160 -30.75 15.59 -18.84
CA PHE A 160 -31.24 16.00 -20.17
C PHE A 160 -32.76 15.88 -20.33
N MET A 161 -33.38 14.95 -19.60
CA MET A 161 -34.85 14.81 -19.55
C MET A 161 -35.51 15.84 -18.61
N GLY A 162 -34.73 16.63 -17.86
CA GLY A 162 -35.25 17.59 -16.87
C GLY A 162 -35.78 16.96 -15.58
N LEU A 163 -35.60 15.66 -15.39
CA LEU A 163 -36.05 14.92 -14.20
C LEU A 163 -35.09 15.07 -13.01
N PHE A 164 -33.82 15.35 -13.29
CA PHE A 164 -32.78 15.50 -12.28
C PHE A 164 -32.03 16.82 -12.45
N ARG A 165 -31.85 17.58 -11.37
CA ARG A 165 -31.09 18.82 -11.36
C ARG A 165 -29.72 18.59 -10.72
N ASP A 166 -28.66 18.70 -11.50
CA ASP A 166 -27.27 18.54 -11.05
C ASP A 166 -26.58 19.91 -10.90
N GLU A 167 -26.62 20.45 -9.68
CA GLU A 167 -26.02 21.76 -9.36
C GLU A 167 -24.51 21.79 -9.62
N HIS A 168 -23.83 20.65 -9.49
CA HIS A 168 -22.40 20.57 -9.68
C HIS A 168 -22.02 20.66 -11.17
N GLU A 169 -22.78 20.02 -12.05
CA GLU A 169 -22.60 20.20 -13.50
C GLU A 169 -23.01 21.60 -13.96
N ASP A 170 -24.12 22.14 -13.45
CA ASP A 170 -24.56 23.51 -13.76
C ASP A 170 -23.47 24.54 -13.44
N PHE A 171 -22.85 24.43 -12.24
CA PHE A 171 -21.74 25.29 -11.84
C PHE A 171 -20.53 25.14 -12.77
N LYS A 172 -20.16 23.91 -13.15
CA LYS A 172 -19.04 23.65 -14.06
C LYS A 172 -19.29 24.23 -15.45
N GLU A 173 -20.52 24.15 -15.95
CA GLU A 173 -20.92 24.70 -17.24
C GLU A 173 -20.84 26.22 -17.25
N GLU A 174 -21.35 26.89 -16.21
CA GLU A 174 -21.29 28.34 -16.09
C GLU A 174 -19.84 28.83 -15.98
N MET A 175 -19.02 28.17 -15.15
CA MET A 175 -17.58 28.49 -15.07
C MET A 175 -16.87 28.28 -16.41
N ARG A 176 -17.27 27.28 -17.19
CA ARG A 176 -16.72 27.02 -18.53
C ARG A 176 -17.15 28.10 -19.52
N ARG A 177 -18.39 28.58 -19.44
CA ARG A 177 -18.91 29.70 -20.24
C ARG A 177 -18.11 30.99 -19.98
N LEU A 178 -17.97 31.38 -18.71
CA LEU A 178 -17.19 32.58 -18.33
C LEU A 178 -15.73 32.46 -18.77
N ARG A 179 -15.13 31.26 -18.66
CA ARG A 179 -13.75 31.02 -19.11
C ARG A 179 -13.60 31.17 -20.62
N LYS A 180 -14.59 30.75 -21.41
CA LYS A 180 -14.60 30.95 -22.87
C LYS A 180 -14.69 32.44 -23.21
N LEU A 181 -15.56 33.19 -22.54
CA LEU A 181 -15.68 34.65 -22.73
C LEU A 181 -14.38 35.40 -22.42
N ARG A 182 -13.62 34.93 -21.42
CA ARG A 182 -12.28 35.45 -21.10
C ARG A 182 -11.18 35.04 -22.10
N GLY A 183 -11.52 34.32 -23.18
CA GLY A 183 -10.54 33.78 -24.14
C GLY A 183 -9.68 32.63 -23.60
N LYS A 184 -9.97 32.12 -22.39
CA LYS A 184 -9.23 31.01 -21.75
C LYS A 184 -9.90 29.66 -21.99
N GLY A 185 -10.66 29.54 -23.09
CA GLY A 185 -11.33 28.32 -23.50
C GLY A 185 -10.34 27.18 -23.77
N LYS A 186 -10.82 25.94 -23.73
CA LYS A 186 -10.01 24.79 -24.14
C LYS A 186 -9.71 24.92 -25.64
N PRO A 187 -8.45 24.94 -26.08
CA PRO A 187 -8.12 25.04 -27.50
C PRO A 187 -8.64 23.81 -28.24
N LYS A 188 -8.90 23.95 -29.54
CA LYS A 188 -9.27 22.81 -30.39
C LYS A 188 -8.15 21.77 -30.34
N LYS A 189 -8.53 20.49 -30.35
CA LYS A 189 -7.56 19.39 -30.32
C LYS A 189 -6.62 19.55 -31.52
N GLY A 190 -5.32 19.62 -31.28
CA GLY A 190 -4.30 19.86 -32.31
C GLY A 190 -3.79 21.30 -32.41
N GLU A 191 -4.55 22.30 -31.95
CA GLU A 191 -4.18 23.73 -31.99
C GLU A 191 -3.56 24.21 -30.67
N GLY A 192 -3.01 23.28 -29.88
CA GLY A 192 -2.35 23.62 -28.64
C GLY A 192 -1.09 24.45 -28.88
N LYS A 193 -0.54 25.06 -27.81
CA LYS A 193 0.67 25.89 -27.85
C LYS A 193 1.88 25.26 -28.57
N ARG A 194 1.93 23.92 -28.66
CA ARG A 194 2.98 23.18 -29.36
C ARG A 194 2.84 23.23 -30.88
N ALA A 195 1.62 23.29 -31.42
CA ALA A 195 1.38 23.30 -32.86
C ALA A 195 1.70 24.67 -33.48
N GLY A 196 1.43 25.76 -32.77
CA GLY A 196 1.81 27.11 -33.22
C GLY A 196 3.32 27.36 -33.27
N LYS A 197 4.13 26.57 -32.58
CA LYS A 197 5.60 26.66 -32.60
C LYS A 197 6.26 25.89 -33.75
N LYS A 198 5.50 25.09 -34.50
CA LYS A 198 6.00 24.28 -35.63
C LYS A 198 5.80 24.97 -36.99
N LYS A 199 5.27 26.20 -37.01
CA LYS A 199 5.20 27.06 -38.19
C LYS A 199 6.37 28.03 -38.16
#